data_AF-A0A0M1GLY9-F1
#
_entry.id   AF-A0A0M1GLY9-F1
#
_cell.length_a   1.000
_cell.length_b   1.000
_cell.length_c   1.000
_cell.angle_alpha   90.00
_cell.angle_beta   90.00
_cell.angle_gamma   90.00
#
_symmetry.space_group_name_H-M   'P 1'
#
loop_
_entity.id
_entity.type
_entity.pdbx_description
1 polymer ?
#
loop_
_entity_poly.entity_id
_entity_poly.type
_entity_poly.pdbx_seq_one_letter_code
_entity_poly.pdbx_strand_id
1 'polypeptide(L)'
;MTTINKDYEFLGRIFTEFFKQKHIINRLNEIDEHNVYGWEIWLQVELLLFFRKNAEQLDIAEVYREEPCLMDRRKGTSIKCSIDFIIRQKRAHSFIPVEIKQCFYAPRCLNQMVRDIEKYSLESVIYLQIERFGVLVCIKSQ
;
A
#
# COMPACT_ATOMS: atom_id res chain seq x y z
N MET A 1 20.86 -10.27 -1.44
CA MET A 1 19.44 -9.95 -1.19
C MET A 1 19.05 -8.84 -2.15
N THR A 2 18.08 -9.07 -3.03
CA THR A 2 17.63 -8.10 -4.03
C THR A 2 16.93 -6.90 -3.34
N THR A 3 16.90 -5.73 -3.99
CA THR A 3 16.20 -4.53 -3.50
C THR A 3 14.74 -4.85 -3.17
N ILE A 4 14.08 -5.59 -4.06
CA ILE A 4 12.72 -6.11 -3.90
C ILE A 4 12.52 -6.85 -2.56
N ASN A 5 13.41 -7.78 -2.21
CA ASN A 5 13.25 -8.53 -0.96
C ASN A 5 13.41 -7.64 0.28
N LYS A 6 14.28 -6.63 0.22
CA LYS A 6 14.43 -5.67 1.32
C LYS A 6 13.19 -4.79 1.46
N ASP A 7 12.65 -4.30 0.35
CA ASP A 7 11.43 -3.49 0.34
C ASP A 7 10.24 -4.30 0.87
N TYR A 8 10.13 -5.57 0.49
CA TYR A 8 9.13 -6.49 1.02
C TYR A 8 9.23 -6.67 2.53
N GLU A 9 10.42 -6.97 3.04
CA GLU A 9 10.63 -7.18 4.48
C GLU A 9 10.36 -5.90 5.28
N PHE A 10 10.81 -4.75 4.77
CA PHE A 10 10.56 -3.45 5.35
C PHE A 10 9.06 -3.17 5.44
N LEU A 11 8.34 -3.28 4.31
CA LEU A 11 6.92 -3.01 4.28
C LEU A 11 6.12 -4.04 5.09
N GLY A 12 6.45 -5.33 4.96
CA GLY A 12 5.82 -6.40 5.72
C GLY A 12 5.89 -6.14 7.22
N ARG A 13 7.04 -5.69 7.72
CA ARG A 13 7.22 -5.29 9.12
C ARG A 13 6.33 -4.11 9.51
N ILE A 14 6.40 -2.97 8.80
CA ILE A 14 5.67 -1.76 9.22
C ILE A 14 4.15 -1.94 9.14
N PHE A 15 3.65 -2.68 8.14
CA PHE A 15 2.22 -3.01 8.02
C PHE A 15 1.79 -3.98 9.11
N THR A 16 2.60 -5.00 9.40
CA THR A 16 2.32 -5.92 10.51
C THR A 16 2.16 -5.18 11.84
N GLU A 17 3.03 -4.22 12.13
CA GLU A 17 2.93 -3.41 13.36
C GLU A 17 1.64 -2.56 13.38
N PHE A 18 1.21 -2.01 12.24
CA PHE A 18 -0.06 -1.29 12.14
C PHE A 18 -1.27 -2.20 12.44
N PHE A 19 -1.34 -3.37 11.79
CA PHE A 19 -2.49 -4.27 11.90
C PHE A 19 -2.54 -5.08 13.21
N LYS A 20 -1.46 -5.07 14.01
CA LYS A 20 -1.47 -5.61 15.38
C LYS A 20 -2.23 -4.73 16.39
N GLN A 21 -2.53 -3.48 16.03
CA GLN A 21 -3.19 -2.55 16.95
C GLN A 21 -4.65 -2.98 17.22
N LYS A 22 -4.98 -3.20 18.49
CA LYS A 22 -6.31 -3.68 18.92
C LYS A 22 -7.47 -2.81 18.39
N HIS A 23 -7.30 -1.49 18.38
CA HIS A 23 -8.34 -0.59 17.88
C HIS A 23 -8.55 -0.71 16.36
N ILE A 24 -7.49 -0.95 15.59
CA ILE A 24 -7.57 -1.20 14.15
C ILE A 24 -8.30 -2.51 13.89
N ILE A 25 -7.91 -3.58 14.59
CA ILE A 25 -8.56 -4.90 14.48
C ILE A 25 -10.06 -4.79 14.79
N ASN A 26 -10.42 -4.16 15.90
CA ASN A 26 -11.82 -4.00 16.30
C ASN A 26 -12.61 -3.21 15.24
N ARG A 27 -12.06 -2.12 14.72
CA ARG A 27 -12.74 -1.31 13.71
C ARG A 27 -12.92 -2.06 12.39
N LEU A 28 -11.93 -2.85 11.97
CA LEU A 28 -12.04 -3.69 10.77
C LEU A 28 -13.11 -4.78 10.94
N ASN A 29 -13.22 -5.38 12.13
CA ASN A 29 -14.32 -6.32 12.42
C ASN A 29 -15.68 -5.62 12.34
N GLU A 30 -15.85 -4.44 12.94
CA GLU A 30 -17.10 -3.67 12.88
C GLU A 30 -17.48 -3.32 11.42
N ILE A 31 -16.49 -2.93 10.60
CA ILE A 31 -16.68 -2.65 9.18
C ILE A 31 -17.20 -3.89 8.44
N ASP A 32 -16.60 -5.05 8.70
CA ASP A 32 -16.99 -6.32 8.08
C ASP A 32 -18.38 -6.77 8.52
N GLU A 33 -18.65 -6.76 9.83
CA GLU A 33 -19.95 -7.10 10.43
C GLU A 33 -21.10 -6.26 9.85
N HIS A 34 -20.84 -4.99 9.57
CA HIS A 34 -21.83 -4.07 9.03
C HIS A 34 -21.80 -3.93 7.50
N ASN A 35 -20.98 -4.72 6.79
CA ASN A 35 -20.81 -4.66 5.33
C ASN A 35 -20.54 -3.23 4.82
N VAL A 36 -19.67 -2.50 5.51
CA VAL A 36 -19.27 -1.15 5.10
C VAL A 36 -18.26 -1.24 3.95
N TYR A 37 -18.50 -0.49 2.87
CA TYR A 37 -17.64 -0.43 1.69
C TYR A 37 -16.97 0.95 1.56
N GLY A 38 -15.87 1.04 0.80
CA GLY A 38 -15.20 2.32 0.55
C GLY A 38 -14.36 2.82 1.72
N TRP A 39 -14.01 1.93 2.65
CA TRP A 39 -13.27 2.28 3.86
C TRP A 39 -11.76 2.39 3.64
N GLU A 40 -11.27 2.16 2.41
CA GLU A 40 -9.83 2.26 2.09
C GLU A 40 -9.28 3.65 2.42
N ILE A 41 -10.07 4.70 2.18
CA ILE A 41 -9.69 6.07 2.51
C ILE A 41 -9.47 6.25 4.02
N TRP A 42 -10.34 5.68 4.85
CA TRP A 42 -10.15 5.69 6.31
C TRP A 42 -8.87 4.95 6.69
N LEU A 43 -8.64 3.76 6.13
CA LEU A 43 -7.43 2.98 6.39
C LEU A 43 -6.16 3.74 6.00
N GLN A 44 -6.17 4.42 4.85
CA GLN A 44 -5.07 5.28 4.40
C GLN A 44 -4.82 6.43 5.38
N VAL A 45 -5.86 7.07 5.91
CA VAL A 45 -5.67 8.13 6.91
C VAL A 45 -5.05 7.57 8.20
N GLU A 46 -5.55 6.45 8.72
CA GLU A 46 -5.00 5.79 9.91
C GLU A 46 -3.54 5.37 9.72
N LEU A 47 -3.20 4.79 8.57
CA LEU A 47 -1.84 4.40 8.22
C LEU A 47 -0.90 5.60 8.18
N LEU A 48 -1.31 6.71 7.54
CA LEU A 48 -0.48 7.91 7.47
C LEU A 48 -0.19 8.46 8.87
N LEU A 49 -1.20 8.53 9.73
CA LEU A 49 -1.05 8.98 11.12
C LEU A 49 -0.13 8.05 11.91
N PHE A 50 -0.31 6.73 11.77
CA PHE A 50 0.54 5.73 12.42
C PHE A 50 2.00 5.83 11.97
N PHE A 51 2.25 5.92 10.66
CA PHE A 51 3.60 6.02 10.12
C PHE A 51 4.30 7.31 10.56
N ARG A 52 3.60 8.45 10.54
CA ARG A 52 4.18 9.73 11.01
C ARG A 52 4.50 9.70 12.51
N LYS A 53 3.58 9.16 13.32
CA LYS A 53 3.76 9.07 14.77
C LYS A 53 4.94 8.16 15.16
N ASN A 54 5.14 7.07 14.41
CA ASN A 54 6.13 6.04 14.74
C ASN A 54 7.33 6.02 13.77
N ALA A 55 7.54 7.07 12.98
CA ALA A 55 8.52 7.10 11.89
C ALA A 55 9.93 6.69 12.34
N GLU A 56 10.34 7.17 13.52
CA GLU A 56 11.65 6.84 14.09
C GLU A 56 11.80 5.34 14.38
N GLN A 57 10.82 4.75 15.07
CA GLN A 57 10.82 3.33 15.44
C GLN A 57 10.62 2.40 14.23
N LEU A 58 9.88 2.87 13.22
CA LEU A 58 9.59 2.09 12.02
C LEU A 58 10.68 2.19 10.95
N ASP A 59 11.72 3.00 11.16
CA ASP A 59 12.79 3.25 10.19
C ASP A 59 12.29 3.95 8.91
N ILE A 60 11.26 4.81 9.04
CA ILE A 60 10.68 5.58 7.94
C ILE A 60 11.35 6.97 7.93
N ALA A 61 11.91 7.35 6.78
CA ALA A 61 12.39 8.71 6.55
C ALA A 61 11.27 9.64 6.10
N GLU A 62 10.48 9.20 5.12
CA GLU A 62 9.43 9.99 4.49
C GLU A 62 8.22 9.12 4.16
N VAL A 63 7.03 9.72 4.25
CA VAL A 63 5.77 9.12 3.83
C VAL A 63 4.81 10.18 3.31
N TYR A 64 4.28 9.93 2.13
CA TYR A 64 3.34 10.79 1.43
C TYR A 64 2.12 10.00 1.00
N ARG A 65 0.96 10.67 0.94
CA ARG A 65 -0.32 10.09 0.56
C ARG A 65 -0.85 10.79 -0.68
N GLU A 66 -1.49 10.05 -1.56
CA GLU A 66 -2.14 10.57 -2.77
C GLU A 66 -1.20 11.38 -3.69
N GLU A 67 0.06 10.95 -3.80
CA GLU A 67 1.04 11.63 -4.64
C GLU A 67 0.68 11.50 -6.13
N PRO A 68 0.50 12.62 -6.86
CA PRO A 68 0.20 12.57 -8.28
C PRO A 68 1.38 11.98 -9.06
N CYS A 69 1.10 11.01 -9.93
CA CYS A 69 2.07 10.46 -10.87
C CYS A 69 1.70 10.80 -12.32
N LEU A 70 2.72 11.04 -13.13
CA LEU A 70 2.59 11.23 -14.57
C LEU A 70 2.69 9.85 -15.22
N MET A 71 1.60 9.36 -15.83
CA MET A 71 1.66 8.11 -16.62
C MET A 71 2.34 8.34 -17.98
N ASP A 72 3.04 7.31 -18.49
CA ASP A 72 3.71 7.34 -19.81
C ASP A 72 2.69 7.62 -20.93
N ARG A 73 3.04 8.56 -21.81
CA ARG A 73 2.14 9.35 -22.67
C ARG A 73 1.82 8.70 -24.03
N ARG A 74 1.95 7.38 -24.18
CA ARG A 74 1.78 6.74 -25.50
C ARG A 74 0.32 6.60 -25.98
N LYS A 75 -0.67 7.01 -25.16
CA LYS A 75 -2.09 7.09 -25.55
C LYS A 75 -2.71 8.37 -24.98
N GLY A 76 -2.91 9.36 -25.83
CA GLY A 76 -3.29 10.73 -25.45
C GLY A 76 -4.54 10.80 -24.57
N THR A 77 -4.34 11.15 -23.30
CA THR A 77 -5.09 12.09 -22.43
C THR A 77 -4.45 11.94 -21.05
N SER A 78 -4.06 13.03 -20.38
CA SER A 78 -3.37 12.97 -19.08
C SER A 78 -4.33 12.47 -17.99
N ILE A 79 -4.42 11.15 -17.81
CA ILE A 79 -5.08 10.58 -16.64
C ILE A 79 -4.14 10.84 -15.46
N LYS A 80 -4.52 11.78 -14.59
CA LYS A 80 -3.88 11.95 -13.29
C LYS A 80 -4.13 10.67 -12.51
N CYS A 81 -3.14 9.79 -12.45
CA CYS A 81 -3.14 8.69 -11.50
C CYS A 81 -2.48 9.20 -10.22
N SER A 82 -3.07 8.90 -9.08
CA SER A 82 -2.48 9.16 -7.76
C SER A 82 -2.12 7.81 -7.16
N ILE A 83 -0.93 7.71 -6.58
CA ILE A 83 -0.51 6.53 -5.82
C ILE A 83 -0.95 6.74 -4.37
N ASP A 84 -1.61 5.75 -3.77
CA ASP A 84 -2.12 5.86 -2.40
C ASP A 84 -1.03 6.28 -1.42
N PHE A 85 0.13 5.65 -1.51
CA PHE A 85 1.29 5.97 -0.69
C PHE A 85 2.61 5.93 -1.44
N ILE A 86 3.54 6.78 -0.99
CA ILE A 86 4.95 6.69 -1.33
C ILE A 86 5.74 6.71 -0.02
N ILE A 87 6.51 5.66 0.25
CA ILE A 87 7.24 5.46 1.51
C ILE A 87 8.74 5.36 1.24
N ARG A 88 9.57 6.04 2.04
CA ARG A 88 11.04 5.90 1.98
C ARG A 88 11.59 5.40 3.30
N GLN A 89 12.29 4.28 3.27
CA GLN A 89 13.07 3.81 4.41
C GLN A 89 14.26 4.75 4.67
N LYS A 90 14.69 4.89 5.93
CA LYS A 90 15.93 5.62 6.21
C LYS A 90 17.11 4.96 5.49
N ARG A 91 18.03 5.80 5.01
CA ARG A 91 19.23 5.39 4.25
C ARG A 91 18.92 4.76 2.89
N ALA A 92 17.66 4.63 2.49
CA ALA A 92 17.28 4.30 1.11
C ALA A 92 17.28 5.56 0.24
N HIS A 93 17.70 5.39 -1.02
CA HIS A 93 17.73 6.44 -2.04
C HIS A 93 16.47 6.48 -2.89
N SER A 94 15.72 5.38 -2.96
CA SER A 94 14.48 5.25 -3.71
C SER A 94 13.26 5.27 -2.80
N PHE A 95 12.14 5.70 -3.35
CA PHE A 95 10.84 5.53 -2.72
C PHE A 95 10.20 4.21 -3.13
N ILE A 96 9.37 3.69 -2.25
CA ILE A 96 8.57 2.48 -2.45
C ILE A 96 7.11 2.92 -2.60
N PRO A 97 6.56 2.92 -3.83
CA PRO A 97 5.15 3.17 -4.03
C PRO A 97 4.30 2.02 -3.51
N VAL A 98 3.19 2.37 -2.85
CA VAL A 98 2.29 1.43 -2.22
C VAL A 98 0.84 1.74 -2.61
N GLU A 99 0.11 0.71 -3.04
CA GLU A 99 -1.33 0.75 -3.32
C GLU A 99 -2.07 -0.10 -2.31
N ILE A 100 -3.22 0.38 -1.84
CA ILE A 100 -4.12 -0.30 -0.91
C ILE A 100 -5.42 -0.59 -1.64
N LYS A 101 -5.83 -1.86 -1.65
CA LYS A 101 -7.14 -2.24 -2.21
C LYS A 101 -7.96 -3.02 -1.20
N GLN A 102 -9.24 -2.68 -1.09
CA GLN A 102 -10.25 -3.54 -0.46
C GLN A 102 -10.57 -4.70 -1.40
N CYS A 103 -10.44 -5.94 -0.94
CA CYS A 103 -10.95 -7.07 -1.70
C CYS A 103 -11.36 -8.24 -0.81
N PHE A 104 -12.62 -8.66 -0.93
CA PHE A 104 -13.17 -9.83 -0.24
C PHE A 104 -12.63 -11.18 -0.76
N TYR A 105 -11.97 -11.20 -1.92
CA TYR A 105 -11.44 -12.42 -2.52
C TYR A 105 -10.03 -12.22 -3.08
N ALA A 106 -9.03 -12.69 -2.33
CA ALA A 106 -7.62 -12.46 -2.63
C ALA A 106 -7.20 -12.84 -4.07
N PRO A 107 -7.61 -13.98 -4.67
CA PRO A 107 -7.25 -14.30 -6.04
C PRO A 107 -7.79 -13.31 -7.08
N ARG A 108 -9.00 -12.76 -6.87
CA ARG A 108 -9.55 -11.70 -7.73
C ARG A 108 -8.80 -10.38 -7.54
N CYS A 109 -8.39 -10.07 -6.30
CA CYS A 109 -7.55 -8.93 -6.01
C CYS A 109 -6.22 -8.99 -6.78
N LEU A 110 -5.53 -10.13 -6.68
CA LEU A 110 -4.26 -10.38 -7.37
C LEU A 110 -4.41 -10.20 -8.88
N ASN A 111 -5.45 -10.78 -9.48
CA ASN A 111 -5.71 -10.62 -10.92
C ASN A 111 -6.00 -9.16 -11.31
N GLN A 112 -6.75 -8.42 -10.49
CA GLN A 112 -7.02 -7.01 -10.73
C GLN A 112 -5.76 -6.17 -10.60
N MET A 113 -4.90 -6.51 -9.65
CA MET A 113 -3.60 -5.87 -9.47
C MET A 113 -2.64 -6.16 -10.61
N VAL A 114 -2.53 -7.40 -11.09
CA VAL A 114 -1.72 -7.74 -12.28
C VAL A 114 -2.11 -6.87 -13.49
N ARG A 115 -3.42 -6.68 -13.72
CA ARG A 115 -3.92 -5.78 -14.78
C ARG A 115 -3.59 -4.32 -14.53
N ASP A 116 -3.56 -3.89 -13.26
CA ASP A 116 -3.14 -2.53 -12.93
C ASP A 116 -1.63 -2.37 -13.15
N ILE A 117 -0.81 -3.39 -12.89
CA ILE A 117 0.62 -3.40 -13.23
C ILE A 117 0.80 -3.18 -14.72
N GLU A 118 0.08 -3.91 -15.59
CA GLU A 118 0.19 -3.75 -17.05
C GLU A 118 -0.09 -2.31 -17.55
N LYS A 119 -0.82 -1.49 -16.77
CA LYS A 119 -1.08 -0.08 -17.11
C LYS A 119 0.13 0.83 -16.84
N TYR A 120 1.02 0.43 -15.94
CA TYR A 120 2.23 1.16 -15.60
C TYR A 120 3.41 0.36 -16.14
N SER A 121 4.30 0.94 -16.94
CA SER A 121 5.47 0.24 -17.50
C SER A 121 6.49 -0.17 -16.40
N LEU A 122 6.14 -1.11 -15.52
CA LEU A 122 6.85 -1.45 -14.28
C LEU A 122 7.44 -2.86 -14.34
N GLU A 123 8.61 -3.04 -13.69
CA GLU A 123 9.44 -4.23 -13.81
C GLU A 123 9.30 -5.21 -12.63
N SER A 124 8.78 -4.79 -11.47
CA SER A 124 8.63 -5.67 -10.28
C SER A 124 7.55 -5.23 -9.29
N VAL A 125 6.76 -6.20 -8.79
CA VAL A 125 5.68 -5.98 -7.81
C VAL A 125 5.68 -7.05 -6.73
N ILE A 126 5.39 -6.62 -5.49
CA ILE A 126 5.30 -7.49 -4.33
C ILE A 126 3.95 -7.35 -3.64
N TYR A 127 3.41 -8.48 -3.18
CA TYR A 127 2.09 -8.56 -2.57
C TYR A 127 2.22 -8.87 -1.08
N LEU A 128 1.60 -8.05 -0.24
CA LEU A 128 1.36 -8.38 1.16
C LEU A 128 -0.13 -8.63 1.34
N GLN A 129 -0.51 -9.88 1.52
CA GLN A 129 -1.87 -10.27 1.85
C GLN A 129 -2.06 -10.26 3.37
N ILE A 130 -3.06 -9.51 3.83
CA ILE A 130 -3.48 -9.54 5.22
C ILE A 130 -4.76 -10.36 5.28
N GLU A 131 -4.56 -11.68 5.39
CA GLU A 131 -5.59 -12.71 5.18
C GLU A 131 -6.86 -12.51 6.01
N ARG A 132 -6.75 -11.86 7.17
CA ARG A 132 -7.86 -11.73 8.12
C ARG A 132 -8.83 -10.59 7.80
N PHE A 133 -8.48 -9.64 6.91
CA PHE A 133 -9.27 -8.42 6.67
C PHE A 133 -9.43 -8.03 5.20
N GLY A 134 -9.00 -8.88 4.25
CA GLY A 134 -9.13 -8.58 2.83
C GLY A 134 -8.35 -7.34 2.36
N VAL A 135 -7.29 -6.96 3.09
CA VAL A 135 -6.37 -5.89 2.67
C VAL A 135 -5.24 -6.51 1.89
N LEU A 136 -5.08 -6.07 0.65
CA LEU A 136 -3.90 -6.37 -0.13
C LEU A 136 -3.11 -5.09 -0.34
N VAL A 137 -1.86 -5.10 0.12
CA VAL A 137 -0.90 -4.01 -0.09
C VAL A 137 -0.04 -4.41 -1.27
N CYS A 138 -0.11 -3.63 -2.35
CA CYS A 138 0.73 -3.77 -3.52
C CYS A 138 1.96 -2.88 -3.37
N ILE A 139 3.14 -3.48 -3.52
CA ILE A 139 4.42 -2.81 -3.42
C ILE A 139 4.97 -2.68 -4.83
N LYS A 140 5.23 -1.45 -5.27
CA LYS A 140 5.97 -1.18 -6.50
C LYS A 140 7.44 -0.97 -6.10
N SER A 141 8.40 -1.58 -6.81
CA SER A 141 9.80 -1.14 -6.74
C SER A 141 10.18 -0.50 -8.08
N GLN A 142 11.02 0.54 -8.02
CA GLN A 142 11.78 1.03 -9.18
C GLN A 142 13.02 0.17 -9.40
#